data_AF-A0A1F5H5B6-F1
#
_entry.id   AF-A0A1F5H5B6-F1
#
_cell.length_a   1.000
_cell.length_b   1.000
_cell.length_c   1.000
_cell.angle_alpha   90.00
_cell.angle_beta   90.00
_cell.angle_gamma   90.00
#
_symmetry.space_group_name_H-M   'P 1'
#
loop_
_entity.id
_entity.type
_entity.pdbx_description
1 polymer ?
#
loop_
_entity_poly.entity_id
_entity_poly.type
_entity_poly.pdbx_seq_one_letter_code
_entity_poly.pdbx_strand_id
1 'polypeptide(L)'
;MNFLTCPPPQDFTLDIPIFTKLYDFYKNLSRYIVSFPKTRRYTLGQRLDDLTLDIFELLFSIPNAKSKVETLMQISTKLDLIKVLLRLAKDNQAIKSNRYLELQATLQEIGKMLGGWIRAAKQSSPD
;
A
#
# COMPACT_ATOMS: atom_id res chain seq x y z
N MET A 1 -9.35 24.48 35.80
CA MET A 1 -9.70 24.03 34.43
C MET A 1 -8.77 22.87 34.10
N ASN A 2 -9.20 21.64 34.36
CA ASN A 2 -8.43 20.44 34.03
C ASN A 2 -8.71 20.10 32.57
N PHE A 3 -7.72 20.37 31.71
CA PHE A 3 -7.72 19.85 30.35
C PHE A 3 -7.65 18.33 30.45
N LEU A 4 -8.73 17.66 30.02
CA LEU A 4 -8.72 16.24 29.74
C LEU A 4 -7.66 16.02 28.65
N THR A 5 -6.47 15.58 29.05
CA THR A 5 -5.51 15.03 28.11
C THR A 5 -6.12 13.71 27.66
N CYS A 6 -6.80 13.76 26.50
CA CYS A 6 -7.15 12.56 25.77
C CYS A 6 -5.88 11.72 25.67
N PRO A 7 -5.88 10.45 26.13
CA PRO A 7 -4.73 9.59 25.92
C PRO A 7 -4.43 9.60 24.41
N PRO A 8 -3.15 9.70 24.00
CA PRO A 8 -2.81 9.60 22.58
C PRO A 8 -3.52 8.36 22.03
N PRO A 9 -4.18 8.45 20.86
CA PRO A 9 -4.86 7.30 20.28
C PRO A 9 -3.88 6.13 20.33
N GLN A 10 -4.28 5.03 20.95
CA GLN A 10 -3.44 3.85 21.04
C GLN A 10 -3.10 3.46 19.59
N ASP A 11 -1.82 3.63 19.22
CA ASP A 11 -1.29 3.44 17.87
C ASP A 11 -1.25 1.95 17.48
N PHE A 12 -2.39 1.26 17.60
CA PHE A 12 -2.58 -0.13 17.19
C PHE A 12 -2.28 -0.33 15.69
N THR A 13 -2.26 0.77 14.93
CA THR A 13 -2.01 0.84 13.49
C THR A 13 -0.54 0.75 13.13
N LEU A 14 0.37 1.13 14.04
CA LEU A 14 1.83 1.08 13.84
C LEU A 14 2.43 -0.31 14.06
N ASP A 15 1.73 -1.21 14.75
CA ASP A 15 2.16 -2.60 15.01
C ASP A 15 1.84 -3.57 13.87
N ILE A 16 1.25 -3.10 12.76
CA ILE A 16 0.99 -3.90 11.57
C ILE A 16 2.21 -3.81 10.64
N PRO A 17 3.02 -4.87 10.46
CA PRO A 17 4.25 -4.79 9.66
C PRO A 17 4.00 -4.40 8.19
N ILE A 18 2.83 -4.77 7.66
CA ILE A 18 2.39 -4.39 6.31
C ILE A 18 2.14 -2.88 6.21
N PHE A 19 1.58 -2.26 7.26
CA PHE A 19 1.30 -0.82 7.29
C PHE A 19 2.60 -0.02 7.24
N THR A 20 3.58 -0.36 8.08
CA THR A 20 4.89 0.31 8.11
C THR A 20 5.57 0.25 6.75
N LYS A 21 5.59 -0.94 6.12
CA LYS A 21 6.18 -1.12 4.78
C LYS A 21 5.42 -0.35 3.69
N LEU A 22 4.10 -0.33 3.76
CA LEU A 22 3.27 0.43 2.81
C LEU A 22 3.47 1.95 2.99
N TYR A 23 3.63 2.41 4.23
CA TYR A 23 3.94 3.80 4.55
C TYR A 23 5.29 4.24 3.96
N ASP A 24 6.33 3.45 4.16
CA ASP A 24 7.64 3.71 3.57
C ASP A 24 7.59 3.65 2.03
N PHE A 25 6.84 2.71 1.47
CA PHE A 25 6.58 2.65 0.03
C PHE A 25 5.95 3.94 -0.47
N TYR A 26 4.87 4.40 0.17
CA TYR A 26 4.13 5.60 -0.23
C TYR A 26 4.99 6.88 -0.14
N LYS A 27 5.78 7.00 0.94
CA LYS A 27 6.72 8.10 1.13
C LYS A 27 7.76 8.18 0.01
N ASN A 28 8.26 7.03 -0.45
CA ASN A 28 9.21 6.97 -1.57
C ASN A 28 8.51 7.22 -2.92
N LEU A 29 7.33 6.63 -3.11
CA LEU A 29 6.53 6.78 -4.32
C LEU A 29 6.17 8.25 -4.58
N SER A 30 5.63 8.95 -3.59
CA SER A 30 5.26 10.37 -3.70
C SER A 30 6.45 11.25 -4.11
N ARG A 31 7.62 11.04 -3.51
CA ARG A 31 8.87 11.72 -3.90
C ARG A 31 9.20 11.48 -5.37
N TYR A 32 9.00 10.27 -5.89
CA TYR A 32 9.29 9.94 -7.28
C TYR A 32 8.22 10.45 -8.26
N ILE A 33 6.95 10.48 -7.87
CA ILE A 33 5.86 11.08 -8.68
C ILE A 33 6.15 12.55 -8.98
N VAL A 34 6.73 13.30 -8.03
CA VAL A 34 7.14 14.70 -8.24
C VAL A 34 8.25 14.85 -9.29
N SER A 35 8.99 13.78 -9.61
CA SER A 35 9.98 13.78 -10.70
C SER A 35 9.40 13.42 -12.06
N PHE A 36 8.14 12.97 -12.13
CA PHE A 36 7.53 12.56 -13.40
C PHE A 36 7.30 13.77 -14.32
N PRO A 37 7.37 13.58 -15.65
CA PRO A 37 6.91 14.58 -16.61
C PRO A 37 5.46 15.00 -16.32
N LYS A 38 5.14 16.29 -16.51
CA LYS A 38 3.85 16.88 -16.13
C LYS A 38 2.64 16.05 -16.60
N THR A 39 2.63 15.63 -17.86
CA THR A 39 1.55 14.81 -18.45
C THR A 39 1.40 13.44 -17.79
N ARG A 40 2.52 12.79 -17.45
CA ARG A 40 2.54 11.47 -16.81
C ARG A 40 2.22 11.54 -15.32
N ARG A 41 2.51 12.68 -14.68
CA ARG A 41 2.19 12.92 -13.27
C ARG A 41 0.68 12.90 -13.02
N TYR A 42 -0.09 13.62 -13.84
CA TYR A 42 -1.56 13.67 -13.72
C TYR A 42 -2.30 12.44 -14.28
N THR A 43 -1.56 11.44 -14.78
CA THR A 43 -2.15 10.20 -15.28
C THR A 43 -1.65 9.01 -14.47
N LEU A 44 -0.44 8.54 -14.73
CA LEU A 44 0.18 7.43 -14.00
C LEU A 44 0.47 7.78 -12.55
N GLY A 45 1.01 8.97 -12.30
CA GLY A 45 1.38 9.42 -10.95
C GLY A 45 0.16 9.48 -10.03
N GLN A 46 -0.88 10.21 -10.44
CA GLN A 46 -2.13 10.31 -9.69
C GLN A 46 -2.76 8.93 -9.47
N ARG A 47 -2.80 8.07 -10.50
CA ARG A 47 -3.38 6.73 -10.34
C ARG A 47 -2.61 5.85 -9.36
N LEU A 48 -1.28 5.98 -9.30
CA LEU A 48 -0.44 5.29 -8.31
C LEU A 48 -0.70 5.80 -6.90
N ASP A 49 -0.89 7.12 -6.75
CA ASP A 49 -1.20 7.78 -5.49
C ASP A 49 -2.55 7.27 -4.93
N ASP A 50 -3.60 7.39 -5.75
CA ASP A 50 -4.97 6.95 -5.41
C ASP A 50 -5.00 5.46 -5.02
N LEU A 51 -4.37 4.58 -5.82
CA LEU A 51 -4.34 3.15 -5.52
C LEU A 51 -3.60 2.82 -4.23
N THR A 52 -2.59 3.60 -3.87
CA THR A 52 -1.86 3.36 -2.61
C THR A 52 -2.68 3.81 -1.41
N LEU A 53 -3.36 4.96 -1.52
CA LEU A 53 -4.32 5.45 -0.51
C LEU A 53 -5.49 4.48 -0.32
N ASP A 54 -6.05 3.97 -1.41
CA ASP A 54 -7.07 2.92 -1.39
C ASP A 54 -6.62 1.67 -0.61
N ILE A 55 -5.34 1.28 -0.71
CA ILE A 55 -4.82 0.14 0.05
C ILE A 55 -4.75 0.47 1.54
N PHE A 56 -4.38 1.70 1.91
CA PHE A 56 -4.44 2.13 3.31
C PHE A 56 -5.87 2.02 3.84
N GLU A 57 -6.87 2.55 3.12
CA GLU A 57 -8.27 2.45 3.51
C GLU A 57 -8.72 1.00 3.71
N LEU A 58 -8.37 0.11 2.77
CA LEU A 58 -8.66 -1.31 2.89
C LEU A 58 -7.98 -1.93 4.12
N LEU A 59 -6.72 -1.58 4.39
CA LEU A 59 -5.98 -2.09 5.54
C LEU A 59 -6.65 -1.67 6.87
N PHE A 60 -7.10 -0.42 6.98
CA PHE A 60 -7.86 0.07 8.13
C PHE A 60 -9.24 -0.57 8.26
N SER A 61 -9.84 -1.03 7.16
CA SER A 61 -11.14 -1.70 7.18
C SER A 61 -11.08 -3.15 7.70
N ILE A 62 -9.92 -3.81 7.70
CA ILE A 62 -9.76 -5.24 8.05
C ILE A 62 -10.37 -5.61 9.41
N PRO A 63 -10.17 -4.85 10.50
CA PRO A 63 -10.74 -5.21 11.81
C PRO A 63 -12.26 -5.32 11.81
N ASN A 64 -12.92 -4.50 10.98
CA ASN A 64 -14.38 -4.42 10.86
C ASN A 64 -14.92 -5.12 9.60
N ALA A 65 -14.05 -5.78 8.84
CA ALA A 65 -14.43 -6.42 7.58
C ALA A 65 -15.26 -7.68 7.84
N LYS A 66 -16.37 -7.82 7.11
CA LYS A 66 -17.21 -9.04 7.14
C LYS A 66 -16.41 -10.28 6.72
N SER A 67 -15.55 -10.14 5.71
CA SER A 67 -14.66 -11.19 5.24
C SER A 67 -13.24 -10.63 5.13
N LYS A 68 -12.40 -10.95 6.12
CA LYS A 68 -10.98 -10.54 6.13
C LYS A 68 -10.25 -11.05 4.89
N VAL A 69 -10.58 -12.27 4.45
CA VAL A 69 -9.96 -12.91 3.27
C VAL A 69 -10.26 -12.09 2.01
N GLU A 70 -11.51 -11.68 1.81
CA GLU A 70 -11.88 -10.86 0.65
C GLU A 70 -11.17 -9.51 0.66
N THR A 71 -11.16 -8.81 1.80
CA THR A 71 -10.43 -7.52 1.93
C THR A 71 -8.95 -7.69 1.63
N LEU A 72 -8.30 -8.73 2.15
CA LEU A 72 -6.89 -9.01 1.85
C LEU A 72 -6.66 -9.36 0.37
N MET A 73 -7.57 -10.09 -0.26
CA MET A 73 -7.50 -10.36 -1.70
C MET A 73 -7.65 -9.07 -2.53
N GLN A 74 -8.53 -8.15 -2.13
CA GLN A 74 -8.67 -6.85 -2.78
C GLN A 74 -7.37 -6.04 -2.69
N ILE A 75 -6.72 -6.01 -1.51
CA ILE A 75 -5.41 -5.39 -1.34
C ILE A 75 -4.38 -6.02 -2.29
N SER A 76 -4.38 -7.34 -2.44
CA SER A 76 -3.47 -8.06 -3.33
C SER A 76 -3.63 -7.60 -4.78
N THR A 77 -4.87 -7.54 -5.26
CA THR A 77 -5.17 -7.11 -6.62
C THR A 77 -4.71 -5.67 -6.87
N LYS A 78 -4.93 -4.76 -5.90
CA LYS A 78 -4.47 -3.37 -6.01
C LYS A 78 -2.94 -3.27 -6.02
N LEU A 79 -2.24 -4.06 -5.19
CA LEU A 79 -0.77 -4.11 -5.23
C LEU A 79 -0.24 -4.61 -6.57
N ASP A 80 -0.87 -5.63 -7.17
CA ASP A 80 -0.45 -6.12 -8.48
C ASP A 80 -0.68 -5.08 -9.58
N LEU A 81 -1.78 -4.32 -9.50
CA LEU A 81 -2.01 -3.20 -10.41
C LEU A 81 -0.94 -2.11 -10.24
N ILE A 82 -0.54 -1.76 -9.02
CA ILE A 82 0.56 -0.81 -8.77
C ILE A 82 1.87 -1.29 -9.42
N LYS A 83 2.21 -2.59 -9.32
CA LYS A 83 3.41 -3.15 -9.96
C LYS A 83 3.37 -2.97 -11.49
N VAL A 84 2.21 -3.19 -12.11
CA VAL A 84 2.02 -3.00 -13.56
C VAL A 84 2.17 -1.52 -13.93
N LEU A 85 1.55 -0.62 -13.17
CA LEU A 85 1.65 0.83 -13.41
C LEU A 85 3.08 1.36 -13.23
N LEU A 86 3.83 0.84 -12.25
CA LEU A 86 5.25 1.18 -12.09
C LEU A 86 6.12 0.67 -13.24
N ARG A 87 5.85 -0.53 -13.75
CA ARG A 87 6.52 -1.05 -14.94
C ARG A 87 6.23 -0.15 -16.14
N LEU A 88 4.96 0.21 -16.35
CA LEU A 88 4.57 1.15 -17.40
C LEU A 88 5.25 2.51 -17.23
N ALA A 89 5.35 3.04 -16.00
CA ALA A 89 6.05 4.28 -15.73
C ALA A 89 7.54 4.20 -16.10
N LYS A 90 8.19 3.06 -15.85
CA LYS A 90 9.58 2.81 -16.26
C LYS A 90 9.72 2.75 -17.79
N ASP A 91 8.89 1.97 -18.46
CA ASP A 91 8.94 1.77 -19.92
C ASP A 91 8.72 3.10 -20.66
N ASN A 92 7.91 3.97 -20.06
CA ASN A 92 7.64 5.31 -20.51
C ASN A 92 8.69 6.37 -20.10
N GLN A 93 9.77 5.94 -19.46
CA GLN A 93 10.86 6.78 -18.94
C GLN A 93 10.38 7.85 -17.94
N ALA A 94 9.24 7.64 -17.29
CA ALA A 94 8.72 8.53 -16.24
C ALA A 94 9.52 8.38 -14.93
N ILE A 95 10.08 7.20 -14.70
CA ILE A 95 10.90 6.86 -13.53
C ILE A 95 12.22 6.22 -13.97
N LYS A 96 13.31 6.53 -13.26
CA LYS A 96 14.62 5.90 -13.49
C LYS A 96 14.62 4.44 -13.05
N SER A 97 15.41 3.61 -13.73
CA SER A 97 15.47 2.16 -13.48
C SER A 97 15.83 1.80 -12.04
N ASN A 98 16.77 2.53 -11.42
CA ASN A 98 17.15 2.32 -10.03
C ASN A 98 15.96 2.54 -9.06
N ARG A 99 15.20 3.63 -9.24
CA ARG A 99 14.04 3.94 -8.40
C ARG A 99 12.89 2.97 -8.60
N TYR A 100 12.69 2.53 -9.84
CA TYR A 100 11.76 1.45 -10.15
C TYR A 100 12.11 0.17 -9.37
N LEU A 101 13.39 -0.24 -9.36
CA LEU A 101 13.82 -1.44 -8.66
C LEU A 101 13.60 -1.34 -7.14
N GLU A 102 13.91 -0.18 -6.54
CA GLU A 102 13.65 0.08 -5.12
C GLU A 102 12.16 -0.07 -4.76
N LEU A 103 11.27 0.56 -5.54
CA LEU A 103 9.81 0.46 -5.33
C LEU A 103 9.31 -0.97 -5.56
N GLN A 104 9.79 -1.64 -6.61
CA GLN A 104 9.37 -2.99 -6.96
C GLN A 104 9.78 -4.01 -5.89
N ALA A 105 10.99 -3.87 -5.33
CA ALA A 105 11.46 -4.72 -4.23
C ALA A 105 10.55 -4.57 -2.99
N THR A 106 10.21 -3.32 -2.65
CA THR A 106 9.30 -3.02 -1.53
C THR A 106 7.92 -3.64 -1.76
N LEU A 107 7.34 -3.51 -2.95
CA LEU A 107 6.06 -4.15 -3.30
C LEU A 107 6.10 -5.68 -3.26
N GLN A 108 7.25 -6.27 -3.59
CA GLN A 108 7.43 -7.72 -3.51
C GLN A 108 7.45 -8.19 -2.05
N GLU A 109 8.10 -7.46 -1.15
CA GLU A 109 8.05 -7.73 0.29
C GLU A 109 6.62 -7.65 0.82
N ILE A 110 5.91 -6.56 0.53
CA ILE A 110 4.52 -6.36 0.93
C ILE A 110 3.64 -7.50 0.41
N GLY A 111 3.80 -7.91 -0.86
CA GLY A 111 3.06 -9.03 -1.44
C GLY A 111 3.31 -10.37 -0.74
N LYS A 112 4.55 -10.66 -0.32
CA LYS A 112 4.87 -11.87 0.46
C LYS A 112 4.16 -11.85 1.83
N MET A 113 4.20 -10.71 2.51
CA MET A 113 3.55 -10.54 3.81
C MET A 113 2.03 -10.73 3.69
N LEU A 114 1.42 -10.09 2.68
CA LEU A 114 0.00 -10.22 2.40
C LEU A 114 -0.39 -11.67 2.08
N GLY A 115 0.41 -12.38 1.29
CA GLY A 115 0.19 -13.81 1.00
C GLY A 115 0.18 -14.67 2.26
N GLY A 116 1.05 -14.38 3.24
CA GLY A 116 1.04 -15.03 4.55
C GLY A 116 -0.25 -14.75 5.33
N TRP A 117 -0.70 -13.50 5.33
CA TRP A 117 -1.93 -13.08 6.02
C TRP A 117 -3.19 -13.70 5.40
N ILE A 118 -3.27 -13.78 4.07
CA ILE A 118 -4.38 -14.46 3.37
C ILE A 118 -4.46 -15.93 3.77
N ARG A 119 -3.31 -16.62 3.84
CA ARG A 119 -3.27 -18.03 4.26
C ARG A 119 -3.72 -18.21 5.71
N ALA A 120 -3.25 -17.36 6.61
CA ALA A 120 -3.67 -17.38 8.02
C ALA A 120 -5.17 -17.10 8.18
N ALA A 121 -5.69 -16.09 7.48
CA ALA A 121 -7.11 -15.72 7.53
C ALA A 121 -8.03 -16.85 7.01
N LYS A 122 -7.61 -17.59 5.98
CA LYS A 122 -8.35 -18.76 5.48
C LYS A 122 -8.37 -19.93 6.46
N GLN A 123 -7.31 -20.10 7.26
CA GLN A 123 -7.24 -21.17 8.27
C GLN A 123 -8.06 -20.84 9.52
N SER A 124 -8.22 -19.56 9.85
CA SER A 124 -9.00 -19.10 11.01
C SER A 124 -10.53 -19.09 10.79
N SER A 125 -10.98 -19.37 9.57
CA SER A 125 -12.40 -19.58 9.25
C SER A 125 -12.63 -21.05 8.91
N PRO A 126 -12.67 -21.96 9.90
CA PRO A 126 -13.37 -23.22 9.71
C PRO A 126 -14.87 -22.90 9.60
N ASP A 127 -15.54 -23.52 8.63
CA ASP A 127 -16.97 -23.38 8.37
C ASP A 127 -17.85 -23.49 9.64
#